data_AF-A0A7X7U1F3-F1
#
_entry.id   AF-A0A7X7U1F3-F1
#
_cell.length_a   1.000
_cell.length_b   1.000
_cell.length_c   1.000
_cell.angle_alpha   90.00
_cell.angle_beta   90.00
_cell.angle_gamma   90.00
#
_symmetry.space_group_name_H-M   'P 1'
#
loop_
_entity.id
_entity.type
_entity.pdbx_description
1 polymer ?
#
loop_
_entity_poly.entity_id
_entity_poly.type
_entity_poly.pdbx_seq_one_letter_code
_entity_poly.pdbx_strand_id
1 'polypeptide(L)'
;MPKRRIQILLLAASLLVLGGIVAWASGRAERVDRFESVDRPARIFPDCDGAVIPPNIAPLNFEIREEGTAYAARISCDQGEPIEVSSRGPAIRIPQRAWRDLLARNRGGELRIEVFFKDRSGRWLRPNPVTAQIAPE
;
A
#
# COMPACT_ATOMS: atom_id res chain seq x y z
N MET A 1 -13.79 31.62 -42.01
CA MET A 1 -13.01 30.36 -41.88
C MET A 1 -12.19 30.18 -40.59
N PRO A 2 -11.70 31.21 -39.83
CA PRO A 2 -10.81 30.98 -38.68
C PRO A 2 -11.53 30.49 -37.40
N LYS A 3 -12.79 30.89 -37.18
CA LYS A 3 -13.55 30.58 -35.95
C LYS A 3 -13.78 29.07 -35.74
N ARG A 4 -14.04 28.31 -36.82
CA ARG A 4 -14.21 26.84 -36.77
C ARG A 4 -12.93 26.10 -36.40
N ARG A 5 -11.77 26.55 -36.89
CA ARG A 5 -10.46 25.96 -36.54
C ARG A 5 -10.11 26.20 -35.09
N ILE A 6 -10.40 27.41 -34.57
CA ILE A 6 -10.21 27.74 -33.15
C ILE A 6 -11.13 26.89 -32.27
N GLN A 7 -12.40 26.70 -32.63
CA GLN A 7 -13.32 25.84 -31.88
C GLN A 7 -12.87 24.37 -31.83
N ILE A 8 -12.38 23.82 -32.95
CA ILE A 8 -11.87 22.44 -33.00
C ILE A 8 -10.62 22.29 -32.13
N LEU A 9 -9.69 23.25 -32.16
CA LEU A 9 -8.50 23.23 -31.33
C LEU A 9 -8.84 23.33 -29.83
N LEU A 10 -9.82 24.15 -29.46
CA LEU A 10 -10.28 24.27 -28.07
C LEU A 10 -10.95 22.98 -27.57
N LEU A 11 -11.74 22.30 -28.42
CA LEU A 11 -12.36 21.01 -28.09
C LEU A 11 -11.33 19.88 -27.96
N ALA A 12 -10.30 19.86 -28.81
CA ALA A 12 -9.22 18.88 -28.72
C ALA A 12 -8.36 19.09 -27.46
N ALA A 13 -8.06 20.36 -27.13
CA ALA A 13 -7.32 20.70 -25.92
C ALA A 13 -8.09 20.33 -24.64
N SER A 14 -9.41 20.57 -24.59
CA SER A 14 -10.23 20.19 -23.43
C SER A 14 -10.33 18.67 -23.26
N LEU A 15 -10.40 17.90 -24.34
CA LEU A 15 -10.35 16.43 -24.30
C LEU A 15 -9.01 15.89 -23.77
N LEU A 16 -7.89 16.49 -24.17
CA LEU A 16 -6.56 16.12 -23.67
C LEU A 16 -6.39 16.45 -22.18
N VAL A 17 -6.86 17.62 -21.74
CA VAL A 17 -6.86 18.01 -20.32
C VAL A 17 -7.73 17.07 -19.50
N LEU A 18 -8.93 16.74 -20.00
CA LEU A 18 -9.85 15.83 -19.32
C LEU A 18 -9.24 14.41 -19.22
N GLY A 19 -8.63 13.91 -20.29
CA GLY A 19 -7.93 12.63 -20.30
C GLY A 19 -6.75 12.59 -19.31
N GLY A 20 -5.98 13.68 -19.23
CA GLY A 20 -4.89 13.83 -18.26
C GLY A 20 -5.36 13.84 -16.81
N ILE A 21 -6.45 14.53 -16.50
CA ILE A 21 -7.05 14.58 -15.16
C ILE A 21 -7.58 13.20 -14.74
N VAL A 22 -8.24 12.47 -15.64
CA VAL A 22 -8.75 11.13 -15.36
C VAL A 22 -7.61 10.14 -15.12
N ALA A 23 -6.56 10.18 -15.93
CA ALA A 23 -5.37 9.35 -15.74
C ALA A 23 -4.69 9.63 -14.40
N TRP A 24 -4.56 10.91 -14.03
CA TRP A 24 -3.97 11.33 -12.76
C TRP A 24 -4.82 10.91 -11.55
N ALA A 25 -6.14 11.09 -11.60
CA ALA A 25 -7.06 10.69 -10.55
C ALA A 25 -7.10 9.16 -10.36
N SER A 26 -6.96 8.39 -11.44
CA SER A 26 -6.90 6.92 -11.38
C SER A 26 -5.64 6.39 -10.68
N GLY A 27 -4.59 7.20 -10.58
CA GLY A 27 -3.33 6.86 -9.90
C GLY A 27 -3.36 7.03 -8.39
N ARG A 28 -4.46 7.54 -7.82
CA ARG A 28 -4.58 7.70 -6.37
C ARG A 28 -4.71 6.33 -5.71
N ALA A 29 -3.84 6.06 -4.74
CA ALA A 29 -3.92 4.87 -3.89
C ALA A 29 -5.33 4.75 -3.30
N GLU A 30 -6.02 3.65 -3.59
CA GLU A 30 -7.31 3.34 -2.98
C GLU A 30 -7.07 3.07 -1.49
N ARG A 31 -7.73 3.85 -0.62
CA ARG A 31 -7.69 3.63 0.83
C ARG A 31 -8.62 2.48 1.17
N VAL A 32 -8.12 1.53 1.96
CA VAL A 32 -8.89 0.33 2.34
C VAL A 32 -9.75 0.65 3.57
N ASP A 33 -10.94 1.19 3.31
CA ASP A 33 -11.89 1.57 4.38
C ASP A 33 -12.85 0.42 4.76
N ARG A 34 -13.08 -0.52 3.85
CA ARG A 34 -13.95 -1.69 4.07
C ARG A 34 -13.26 -2.94 3.54
N PHE A 35 -13.24 -4.00 4.34
CA PHE A 35 -12.65 -5.28 3.99
C PHE A 35 -13.38 -6.42 4.70
N GLU A 36 -13.24 -7.63 4.17
CA GLU A 36 -13.69 -8.88 4.78
C GLU A 36 -12.48 -9.58 5.40
N SER A 37 -12.60 -10.00 6.67
CA SER A 37 -11.52 -10.75 7.32
C SER A 37 -11.57 -12.20 6.89
N VAL A 38 -10.41 -12.77 6.57
CA VAL A 38 -10.27 -14.17 6.20
C VAL A 38 -9.44 -14.86 7.26
N ASP A 39 -10.01 -15.87 7.94
CA ASP A 39 -9.32 -16.55 9.03
C ASP A 39 -8.29 -17.57 8.51
N ARG A 40 -7.15 -17.03 8.07
CA ARG A 40 -5.94 -17.77 7.70
C ARG A 40 -4.74 -16.83 7.70
N PRO A 41 -3.50 -17.34 7.81
CA PRO A 41 -2.30 -16.52 7.68
C PRO A 41 -2.21 -15.80 6.33
N ALA A 42 -1.71 -14.58 6.37
CA ALA A 42 -1.29 -13.85 5.18
C ALA A 42 -0.11 -14.56 4.50
N ARG A 43 -0.12 -14.62 3.16
CA ARG A 43 1.02 -15.14 2.40
C ARG A 43 1.83 -13.96 1.89
N ILE A 44 3.02 -13.77 2.43
CA ILE A 44 3.97 -12.74 1.97
C ILE A 44 5.35 -13.34 1.69
N PHE A 45 6.17 -12.64 0.91
CA PHE A 45 7.57 -12.98 0.72
C PHE A 45 8.47 -11.73 0.78
N PRO A 46 9.54 -11.73 1.59
CA PRO A 46 9.89 -12.77 2.56
C PRO A 46 8.82 -12.91 3.65
N ASP A 47 8.68 -14.11 4.22
CA ASP A 47 7.84 -14.35 5.39
C ASP A 47 8.63 -13.94 6.64
N CYS A 48 8.09 -13.01 7.40
CA CYS A 48 8.70 -12.49 8.62
C CYS A 48 7.82 -12.70 9.85
N ASP A 49 6.81 -13.57 9.78
CA ASP A 49 5.99 -13.87 10.94
C ASP A 49 6.82 -14.53 12.05
N GLY A 50 6.70 -14.01 13.26
CA GLY A 50 7.49 -14.40 14.43
C GLY A 50 8.97 -14.00 14.36
N ALA A 51 9.41 -13.25 13.34
CA ALA A 51 10.81 -12.84 13.21
C ALA A 51 11.20 -11.76 14.23
N VAL A 52 12.51 -11.59 14.44
CA VAL A 52 13.08 -10.46 15.17
C VAL A 52 13.75 -9.51 14.17
N ILE A 53 13.23 -8.29 14.07
CA ILE A 53 13.62 -7.25 13.12
C ILE A 53 14.58 -6.27 13.82
N PRO A 54 15.82 -6.08 13.31
CA PRO A 54 16.71 -5.06 13.84
C PRO A 54 16.15 -3.65 13.65
N PRO A 55 16.25 -2.75 14.64
CA PRO A 55 15.61 -1.43 14.56
C PRO A 55 16.21 -0.50 13.49
N ASN A 56 17.41 -0.81 13.00
CA ASN A 56 18.13 -0.02 11.99
C ASN A 56 18.10 -0.68 10.58
N ILE A 57 17.33 -1.75 10.38
CA ILE A 57 17.25 -2.43 9.09
C ILE A 57 16.60 -1.54 8.02
N ALA A 58 17.05 -1.70 6.78
CA ALA A 58 16.37 -1.12 5.63
C ALA A 58 14.90 -1.56 5.58
N PRO A 59 14.01 -0.79 4.92
CA PRO A 59 12.61 -1.19 4.78
C PRO A 59 12.54 -2.57 4.16
N LEU A 60 11.86 -3.49 4.84
CA LEU A 60 11.86 -4.89 4.43
C LEU A 60 11.41 -5.01 2.98
N ASN A 61 10.33 -4.29 2.65
CA ASN A 61 9.56 -4.49 1.41
C ASN A 61 9.14 -5.97 1.27
N PHE A 62 8.00 -6.21 0.67
CA PHE A 62 7.54 -7.59 0.51
C PHE A 62 6.58 -7.70 -0.66
N GLU A 63 6.41 -8.91 -1.13
CA GLU A 63 5.37 -9.27 -2.10
C GLU A 63 4.22 -9.97 -1.37
N ILE A 64 3.01 -9.52 -1.60
CA ILE A 64 1.79 -10.23 -1.19
C ILE A 64 1.56 -11.36 -2.19
N ARG A 65 1.63 -12.61 -1.71
CA ARG A 65 1.47 -13.85 -2.49
C ARG A 65 0.01 -14.31 -2.52
N GLU A 66 -0.89 -13.35 -2.74
CA GLU A 66 -2.32 -13.56 -2.87
C GLU A 66 -2.75 -13.19 -4.29
N GLU A 67 -3.73 -13.86 -4.86
CA GLU A 67 -4.28 -13.46 -6.16
C GLU A 67 -5.20 -12.24 -5.98
N GLY A 68 -4.75 -11.09 -6.47
CA GLY A 68 -5.50 -9.84 -6.38
C GLY A 68 -5.34 -8.91 -7.58
N THR A 69 -6.27 -7.97 -7.68
CA THR A 69 -6.30 -6.89 -8.69
C THR A 69 -5.71 -5.58 -8.15
N ALA A 70 -5.63 -5.45 -6.83
CA ALA A 70 -4.98 -4.36 -6.11
C ALA A 70 -4.54 -4.87 -4.74
N TYR A 71 -3.55 -4.19 -4.15
CA TYR A 71 -2.87 -4.63 -2.95
C TYR A 71 -2.65 -3.43 -2.03
N ALA A 72 -2.68 -3.66 -0.72
CA ALA A 72 -2.29 -2.67 0.25
C ALA A 72 -1.68 -3.32 1.50
N ALA A 73 -0.95 -2.53 2.26
CA ALA A 73 -0.45 -2.92 3.56
C ALA A 73 -0.59 -1.76 4.55
N ARG A 74 -0.89 -2.11 5.80
CA ARG A 74 -0.80 -1.23 6.95
C ARG A 74 0.23 -1.81 7.91
N ILE A 75 1.28 -1.04 8.19
CA ILE A 75 2.31 -1.39 9.16
C ILE A 75 2.15 -0.50 10.40
N SER A 76 1.99 -1.11 11.56
CA SER A 76 1.73 -0.41 12.81
C SER A 76 2.53 -0.97 13.98
N CYS A 77 2.80 -0.13 14.96
CA CYS A 77 3.30 -0.48 16.29
C CYS A 77 2.44 0.25 17.34
N ASP A 78 2.77 0.08 18.61
CA ASP A 78 2.06 0.75 19.72
C ASP A 78 2.22 2.28 19.70
N GLN A 79 3.34 2.80 19.20
CA GLN A 79 3.64 4.23 19.17
C GLN A 79 3.82 4.75 17.74
N GLY A 80 3.15 5.87 17.43
CA GLY A 80 3.26 6.57 16.17
C GLY A 80 2.19 6.17 15.14
N GLU A 81 2.13 6.95 14.07
CA GLU A 81 1.16 6.72 12.99
C GLU A 81 1.50 5.47 12.18
N PRO A 82 0.50 4.69 11.75
CA PRO A 82 0.72 3.55 10.88
C PRO A 82 1.20 4.01 9.50
N ILE A 83 2.02 3.16 8.88
CA ILE A 83 2.44 3.32 7.49
C ILE A 83 1.41 2.61 6.61
N GLU A 84 0.70 3.36 5.78
CA GLU A 84 -0.22 2.81 4.78
C GLU A 84 0.38 2.91 3.38
N VAL A 85 0.40 1.78 2.65
CA VAL A 85 0.92 1.69 1.29
C VAL A 85 -0.09 0.94 0.44
N SER A 86 -0.42 1.48 -0.74
CA SER A 86 -1.23 0.77 -1.75
C SER A 86 -0.44 0.58 -3.04
N SER A 87 -0.70 -0.50 -3.75
CA SER A 87 -0.04 -0.88 -4.99
C SER A 87 -1.03 -1.58 -5.92
N ARG A 88 -0.85 -1.39 -7.25
CA ARG A 88 -1.59 -2.16 -8.25
C ARG A 88 -0.98 -3.55 -8.47
N GLY A 89 0.28 -3.75 -8.08
CA GLY A 89 0.98 -5.04 -8.12
C GLY A 89 1.21 -5.59 -6.71
N PRO A 90 1.63 -6.86 -6.58
CA PRO A 90 1.79 -7.52 -5.29
C PRO A 90 2.94 -6.95 -4.44
N ALA A 91 3.86 -6.21 -5.06
CA ALA A 91 4.99 -5.60 -4.36
C ALA A 91 4.56 -4.39 -3.53
N ILE A 92 4.87 -4.43 -2.25
CA ILE A 92 4.70 -3.35 -1.27
C ILE A 92 6.06 -2.70 -1.02
N ARG A 93 6.13 -1.40 -1.32
CA ARG A 93 7.33 -0.58 -1.10
C ARG A 93 7.10 0.37 0.07
N ILE A 94 7.79 0.10 1.17
CA ILE A 94 7.62 0.85 2.41
C ILE A 94 8.47 2.13 2.35
N PRO A 95 7.89 3.32 2.60
CA PRO A 95 8.64 4.57 2.61
C PRO A 95 9.75 4.57 3.66
N GLN A 96 11.00 4.76 3.22
CA GLN A 96 12.18 4.59 4.06
C GLN A 96 12.18 5.44 5.34
N ARG A 97 11.79 6.72 5.23
CA ARG A 97 11.76 7.63 6.37
C ARG A 97 10.72 7.18 7.40
N ALA A 98 9.51 6.86 6.97
CA ALA A 98 8.45 6.43 7.86
C ALA A 98 8.80 5.10 8.55
N TRP A 99 9.39 4.15 7.82
CA TRP A 99 9.88 2.88 8.37
C TRP A 99 10.89 3.08 9.50
N ARG A 100 11.96 3.85 9.21
CA ARG A 100 13.00 4.13 10.20
C ARG A 100 12.43 4.82 11.44
N ASP A 101 11.57 5.82 11.24
CA ASP A 101 11.00 6.60 12.33
C ASP A 101 10.02 5.75 13.18
N LEU A 102 9.30 4.80 12.56
CA LEU A 102 8.43 3.85 13.27
C LEU A 102 9.25 2.86 14.11
N LEU A 103 10.26 2.19 13.54
CA LEU A 103 11.08 1.23 14.27
C LEU A 103 11.86 1.88 15.42
N ALA A 104 12.42 3.08 15.21
CA ALA A 104 13.19 3.77 16.23
C ALA A 104 12.38 4.12 17.49
N ARG A 105 11.07 4.36 17.34
CA ARG A 105 10.16 4.66 18.46
C ARG A 105 9.65 3.42 19.19
N ASN A 106 9.78 2.24 18.59
CA ASN A 106 9.17 1.00 19.05
C ASN A 106 10.20 -0.13 19.26
N ARG A 107 11.46 0.22 19.60
CA ARG A 107 12.49 -0.77 19.94
C ARG A 107 12.03 -1.67 21.09
N GLY A 108 12.22 -2.98 20.95
CA GLY A 108 11.76 -3.97 21.93
C GLY A 108 10.25 -4.25 21.90
N GLY A 109 9.49 -3.59 21.01
CA GLY A 109 8.05 -3.77 20.86
C GLY A 109 7.67 -4.67 19.68
N GLU A 110 6.35 -4.84 19.49
CA GLU A 110 5.79 -5.61 18.39
C GLU A 110 5.52 -4.72 17.16
N LEU A 111 5.88 -5.24 15.99
CA LEU A 111 5.48 -4.75 14.68
C LEU A 111 4.33 -5.62 14.16
N ARG A 112 3.25 -4.98 13.74
CA ARG A 112 2.12 -5.64 13.08
C ARG A 112 2.00 -5.19 11.64
N ILE A 113 1.89 -6.14 10.72
CA ILE A 113 1.71 -5.93 9.29
C ILE A 113 0.36 -6.53 8.89
N GLU A 114 -0.62 -5.68 8.64
CA GLU A 114 -1.86 -6.06 7.99
C GLU A 114 -1.68 -5.97 6.48
N VAL A 115 -2.08 -7.02 5.76
CA VAL A 115 -2.10 -7.01 4.29
C VAL A 115 -3.52 -7.11 3.76
N PHE A 116 -3.74 -6.45 2.64
CA PHE A 116 -5.03 -6.39 1.97
C PHE A 116 -4.83 -6.69 0.50
N PHE A 117 -5.74 -7.46 -0.08
CA PHE A 117 -5.78 -7.67 -1.52
C PHE A 117 -7.21 -7.63 -2.01
N LYS A 118 -7.40 -7.07 -3.20
CA LYS A 118 -8.72 -6.92 -3.83
C LYS A 118 -8.97 -8.10 -4.74
N ASP A 119 -9.95 -8.93 -4.42
CA ASP A 119 -10.32 -10.07 -5.25
C ASP A 119 -10.91 -9.62 -6.60
N ARG A 120 -11.19 -10.57 -7.49
CA ARG A 120 -11.76 -10.27 -8.82
C ARG A 120 -13.21 -9.75 -8.76
N SER A 121 -13.89 -9.93 -7.63
CA SER A 121 -15.24 -9.36 -7.39
C SER A 121 -15.18 -7.90 -6.91
N GLY A 122 -13.97 -7.37 -6.67
CA GLY A 122 -13.75 -6.02 -6.19
C GLY A 122 -13.83 -5.88 -4.67
N ARG A 123 -13.84 -6.99 -3.93
CA ARG A 123 -13.85 -6.97 -2.46
C ARG A 123 -12.42 -6.99 -1.92
N TRP A 124 -12.17 -6.14 -0.94
CA TRP A 124 -10.93 -6.19 -0.16
C TRP A 124 -11.00 -7.32 0.86
N LEU A 125 -10.00 -8.18 0.85
CA LEU A 125 -9.83 -9.27 1.79
C LEU A 125 -8.62 -8.99 2.67
N ARG A 126 -8.73 -9.30 3.97
CA ARG A 126 -7.66 -9.16 4.96
C ARG A 126 -7.46 -10.49 5.69
N PRO A 127 -6.41 -11.25 5.36
CA PRO A 127 -5.99 -12.40 6.16
C PRO A 127 -5.54 -12.00 7.57
N ASN A 128 -5.21 -12.98 8.40
CA ASN A 128 -4.59 -12.74 9.69
C ASN A 128 -3.25 -12.00 9.51
N PRO A 129 -2.97 -10.97 10.34
CA PRO A 129 -1.79 -10.13 10.19
C PRO A 129 -0.51 -10.90 10.46
N VAL A 130 0.58 -10.42 9.87
CA VAL A 130 1.94 -10.87 10.18
C VAL A 130 2.46 -10.07 11.37
N THR A 131 3.08 -10.75 12.32
CA THR A 131 3.62 -10.14 13.55
C THR A 131 5.11 -10.40 13.65
N ALA A 132 5.87 -9.39 14.08
CA ALA A 132 7.31 -9.53 14.30
C ALA A 132 7.73 -8.71 15.51
N GLN A 133 8.79 -9.13 16.18
CA GLN A 133 9.38 -8.37 17.28
C GLN A 133 10.44 -7.41 16.75
N ILE A 134 10.54 -6.22 17.32
CA ILE A 134 11.62 -5.28 17.02
C ILE A 134 12.70 -5.49 18.09
N ALA A 135 13.94 -5.72 17.67
CA ALA A 135 15.04 -5.88 18.64
C ALA A 135 15.20 -4.60 19.50
N PRO A 136 15.56 -4.74 20.79
CA PRO A 136 15.77 -3.59 21.67
C PRO A 136 16.99 -2.74 21.27
N GLU A 137 17.99 -3.37 20.65
CA GLU A 137 19.27 -2.77 20.22
C GLU A 137 19.69 -3.29 18.85
#